data_AF-G3MZQ2-F1
#
_entry.id   AF-G3MZQ2-F1
#
_cell.length_a   1.000
_cell.length_b   1.000
_cell.length_c   1.000
_cell.angle_alpha   90.00
_cell.angle_beta   90.00
_cell.angle_gamma   90.00
#
_symmetry.space_group_name_H-M   'P 1'
#
loop_
_entity.id
_entity.type
_entity.pdbx_description
1 polymer ?
#
loop_
_entity_poly.entity_id
_entity_poly.type
_entity_poly.pdbx_seq_one_letter_code
_entity_poly.pdbx_strand_id
1 'polypeptide(L)'
;MASLRDLLRDWHQGAQAVARGDWDCALRLFSSISEPPARVSFNVGCVHLLAGDPEAALRAFDQAVTKDACLAVGFLQRGVANFQLERFMEALSDFQRTLAQLRDNTAIDYTQLGLRFKLQAWEVLFNMAAVQSQLGLWAEAACSLGDAISKGPEGARNGLDVALGQVQKQVPLQPRQVPRGEVFRPHRRHVEHLEPVDFLGKAKVREALWPGPLTPQSPRARHWVS
;
A
#
# COMPACT_ATOMS: atom_id res chain seq x y z
N MET A 1 -2.58 5.03 23.86
CA MET A 1 -3.24 4.70 22.57
C MET A 1 -2.63 5.58 21.50
N ALA A 2 -2.06 5.01 20.44
CA ALA A 2 -1.53 5.80 19.32
C ALA A 2 -2.69 6.53 18.62
N SER A 3 -2.50 7.80 18.26
CA SER A 3 -3.56 8.57 17.61
C SER A 3 -3.68 8.20 16.13
N LEU A 4 -4.84 8.47 15.51
CA LEU A 4 -5.02 8.32 14.06
C LEU A 4 -3.96 9.11 13.27
N ARG A 5 -3.54 10.26 13.80
CA ARG A 5 -2.47 11.09 13.24
C ARG A 5 -1.12 10.36 13.24
N ASP A 6 -0.78 9.67 14.32
CA ASP A 6 0.48 8.92 14.42
C ASP A 6 0.47 7.72 13.45
N LEU A 7 -0.64 6.99 13.37
CA LEU A 7 -0.82 5.91 12.39
C LEU A 7 -0.60 6.40 10.96
N LEU A 8 -1.25 7.52 10.58
CA LEU A 8 -1.12 8.07 9.23
C LEU A 8 0.29 8.57 8.94
N ARG A 9 0.98 9.14 9.94
CA ARG A 9 2.37 9.57 9.82
C ARG A 9 3.29 8.37 9.59
N ASP A 10 3.21 7.36 10.43
CA ASP A 10 4.07 6.18 10.38
C ASP A 10 3.81 5.38 9.10
N TRP A 11 2.54 5.22 8.71
CA TRP A 11 2.18 4.58 7.43
C TRP A 11 2.74 5.37 6.24
N HIS A 12 2.60 6.70 6.23
CA HIS A 12 3.12 7.53 5.15
C HIS A 12 4.66 7.44 5.05
N GLN A 13 5.36 7.62 6.16
CA GLN A 13 6.82 7.55 6.22
C GLN A 13 7.32 6.15 5.85
N GLY A 14 6.63 5.10 6.29
CA GLY A 14 6.97 3.72 5.93
C GLY A 14 6.85 3.49 4.43
N ALA A 15 5.76 3.96 3.80
CA ALA A 15 5.60 3.87 2.35
C ALA A 15 6.65 4.68 1.57
N GLN A 16 7.12 5.80 2.10
CA GLN A 16 8.26 6.54 1.53
C GLN A 16 9.58 5.78 1.69
N ALA A 17 9.80 5.10 2.82
CA ALA A 17 10.98 4.27 3.04
C ALA A 17 11.02 3.10 2.04
N VAL A 18 9.88 2.46 1.76
CA VAL A 18 9.76 1.45 0.69
C VAL A 18 10.18 2.04 -0.67
N ALA A 19 9.72 3.24 -1.01
CA ALA A 19 10.08 3.89 -2.27
C ALA A 19 11.59 4.20 -2.39
N ARG A 20 12.29 4.36 -1.26
CA ARG A 20 13.75 4.56 -1.20
C ARG A 20 14.55 3.26 -1.15
N GLY A 21 13.90 2.10 -1.05
CA GLY A 21 14.58 0.82 -0.86
C GLY A 21 15.04 0.56 0.58
N ASP A 22 14.58 1.35 1.55
CA ASP A 22 14.96 1.23 2.95
C ASP A 22 13.97 0.33 3.70
N TRP A 23 14.18 -0.98 3.55
CA TRP A 23 13.30 -2.03 4.09
C TRP A 23 13.27 -2.02 5.62
N ASP A 24 14.43 -1.84 6.26
CA ASP A 24 14.54 -1.83 7.72
C ASP A 24 13.77 -0.65 8.31
N CYS A 25 13.89 0.55 7.72
CA CYS A 25 13.12 1.70 8.16
C CYS A 25 11.63 1.51 7.92
N ALA A 26 11.23 0.95 6.77
CA ALA A 26 9.83 0.65 6.48
C ALA A 26 9.22 -0.31 7.51
N LEU A 27 9.92 -1.40 7.84
CA LEU A 27 9.48 -2.38 8.82
C LEU A 27 9.37 -1.76 10.22
N ARG A 28 10.37 -1.00 10.66
CA ARG A 28 10.32 -0.29 11.95
C ARG A 28 9.10 0.63 12.06
N LEU A 29 8.81 1.40 11.00
CA LEU A 29 7.67 2.32 10.95
C LEU A 29 6.32 1.60 10.86
N PHE A 30 6.24 0.44 10.22
CA PHE A 30 5.00 -0.33 10.22
C PHE A 30 4.78 -1.07 11.54
N SER A 31 5.85 -1.51 12.21
CA SER A 31 5.77 -2.18 13.52
C SER A 31 5.39 -1.25 14.67
N SER A 32 5.56 0.07 14.57
CA SER A 32 5.07 1.03 15.58
C SER A 32 3.55 1.14 15.62
N ILE A 33 2.86 0.65 14.57
CA ILE A 33 1.40 0.66 14.48
C ILE A 33 0.87 -0.58 15.22
N SER A 34 0.41 -0.39 16.46
CA SER A 34 -0.05 -1.48 17.35
C SER A 34 -1.15 -2.35 16.76
N GLU A 35 -2.03 -1.80 15.92
CA GLU A 35 -3.11 -2.52 15.24
C GLU A 35 -3.15 -2.12 13.76
N PRO A 36 -2.27 -2.70 12.92
CA PRO A 36 -2.13 -2.24 11.54
C PRO A 36 -3.38 -2.58 10.73
N PRO A 37 -3.98 -1.64 9.99
CA PRO A 37 -5.05 -1.94 9.04
C PRO A 37 -4.60 -2.98 8.00
N ALA A 38 -5.55 -3.67 7.35
CA ALA A 38 -5.24 -4.69 6.33
C ALA A 38 -4.21 -4.22 5.28
N ARG A 39 -4.31 -2.96 4.84
CA ARG A 39 -3.39 -2.36 3.86
C ARG A 39 -1.98 -2.15 4.40
N VAL A 40 -1.82 -1.88 5.69
CA VAL A 40 -0.49 -1.77 6.32
C VAL A 40 0.10 -3.16 6.50
N SER A 41 -0.68 -4.16 6.94
CA SER A 41 -0.24 -5.56 6.97
C SER A 41 0.17 -6.06 5.57
N PHE A 42 -0.57 -5.69 4.53
CA PHE A 42 -0.17 -5.96 3.14
C PHE A 42 1.18 -5.33 2.80
N ASN A 43 1.40 -4.06 3.17
CA ASN A 43 2.69 -3.40 2.93
C ASN A 43 3.84 -4.11 3.64
N VAL A 44 3.65 -4.52 4.89
CA VAL A 44 4.65 -5.31 5.64
C VAL A 44 5.00 -6.59 4.87
N GLY A 45 3.99 -7.30 4.35
CA GLY A 45 4.20 -8.49 3.53
C GLY A 45 5.01 -8.20 2.27
N CYS A 46 4.70 -7.13 1.55
CA CYS A 46 5.48 -6.71 0.39
C CYS A 46 6.93 -6.36 0.75
N VAL A 47 7.17 -5.70 1.88
CA VAL A 47 8.54 -5.37 2.32
C VAL A 47 9.34 -6.63 2.65
N HIS A 48 8.73 -7.62 3.32
CA HIS A 48 9.39 -8.88 3.58
C HIS A 48 9.71 -9.66 2.29
N LEU A 49 8.82 -9.69 1.29
CA LEU A 49 9.14 -10.25 -0.03
C LEU A 49 10.32 -9.54 -0.70
N LEU A 50 10.39 -8.20 -0.58
CA LEU A 50 11.51 -7.41 -1.13
C LEU A 50 12.81 -7.65 -0.38
N ALA A 51 12.74 -7.94 0.92
CA ALA A 51 13.87 -8.30 1.77
C ALA A 51 14.30 -9.77 1.64
N GLY A 52 13.55 -10.59 0.88
CA GLY A 52 13.84 -12.01 0.68
C GLY A 52 13.41 -12.92 1.83
N ASP A 53 12.42 -12.51 2.63
CA ASP A 53 11.83 -13.30 3.72
C ASP A 53 10.37 -13.67 3.42
N PRO A 54 10.14 -14.69 2.57
CA PRO A 54 8.78 -15.09 2.19
C PRO A 54 7.96 -15.67 3.35
N GLU A 55 8.57 -16.26 4.38
CA GLU A 55 7.88 -16.74 5.57
C GLU A 55 7.29 -15.60 6.41
N ALA A 56 8.05 -14.52 6.62
CA ALA A 56 7.52 -13.33 7.28
C ALA A 56 6.48 -12.62 6.42
N ALA A 57 6.68 -12.60 5.10
CA ALA A 57 5.70 -12.06 4.19
C ALA A 57 4.36 -12.81 4.27
N LEU A 58 4.40 -14.15 4.30
CA LEU A 58 3.21 -14.98 4.44
C LEU A 58 2.39 -14.63 5.68
N ARG A 59 3.06 -14.49 6.85
CA ARG A 59 2.40 -14.09 8.11
C ARG A 59 1.74 -12.70 8.00
N ALA A 60 2.39 -11.75 7.34
CA ALA A 60 1.86 -10.41 7.18
C ALA A 60 0.68 -10.37 6.20
N PHE A 61 0.73 -11.15 5.12
CA PHE A 61 -0.40 -11.29 4.20
C PHE A 61 -1.57 -12.03 4.83
N ASP A 62 -1.32 -13.05 5.67
CA ASP A 62 -2.36 -13.70 6.46
C ASP A 62 -3.11 -12.68 7.32
N GLN A 63 -2.39 -11.82 8.05
CA GLN A 63 -3.02 -10.74 8.82
C GLN A 63 -3.84 -9.80 7.92
N ALA A 64 -3.32 -9.46 6.73
CA ALA A 64 -4.01 -8.58 5.79
C ALA A 64 -5.36 -9.17 5.33
N VAL A 65 -5.37 -10.44 4.90
CA VAL A 65 -6.58 -11.10 4.40
C VAL A 65 -7.54 -11.53 5.51
N THR A 66 -7.05 -11.74 6.74
CA THR A 66 -7.93 -11.91 7.91
C THR A 66 -8.65 -10.62 8.26
N LYS A 67 -7.99 -9.46 8.13
CA LYS A 67 -8.59 -8.14 8.40
C LYS A 67 -9.51 -7.67 7.29
N ASP A 68 -9.22 -8.02 6.04
CA ASP A 68 -10.06 -7.73 4.87
C ASP A 68 -10.13 -8.94 3.95
N ALA A 69 -11.15 -9.78 4.13
CA ALA A 69 -11.39 -10.97 3.33
C ALA A 69 -11.78 -10.67 1.87
N CYS A 70 -12.05 -9.41 1.52
CA CYS A 70 -12.32 -8.97 0.15
C CYS A 70 -11.07 -8.40 -0.54
N LEU A 71 -9.92 -8.35 0.14
CA LEU A 71 -8.68 -7.80 -0.41
C LEU A 71 -8.03 -8.78 -1.40
N ALA A 72 -8.54 -8.81 -2.64
CA ALA A 72 -8.05 -9.73 -3.69
C ALA A 72 -6.53 -9.67 -3.89
N VAL A 73 -5.94 -8.47 -3.93
CA VAL A 73 -4.48 -8.30 -4.05
C VAL A 73 -3.70 -8.90 -2.87
N GLY A 74 -4.31 -8.98 -1.69
CA GLY A 74 -3.74 -9.65 -0.52
C GLY A 74 -3.59 -11.15 -0.75
N PHE A 75 -4.63 -11.82 -1.27
CA PHE A 75 -4.54 -13.21 -1.68
C PHE A 75 -3.54 -13.42 -2.82
N LEU A 76 -3.48 -12.51 -3.80
CA LEU A 76 -2.51 -12.59 -4.90
C LEU A 76 -1.08 -12.65 -4.34
N GLN A 77 -0.71 -11.71 -3.48
CA GLN A 77 0.65 -11.65 -2.95
C GLN A 77 0.93 -12.76 -1.93
N ARG A 78 -0.08 -13.22 -1.20
CA ARG A 78 0.05 -14.42 -0.37
C ARG A 78 0.35 -15.66 -1.22
N GLY A 79 -0.33 -15.80 -2.36
CA GLY A 79 -0.07 -16.88 -3.32
C GLY A 79 1.34 -16.82 -3.90
N VAL A 80 1.86 -15.62 -4.15
CA VAL A 80 3.26 -15.42 -4.57
C VAL A 80 4.24 -15.83 -3.47
N ALA A 81 3.98 -15.45 -2.21
CA ALA A 81 4.81 -15.88 -1.08
C ALA A 81 4.80 -17.40 -0.93
N ASN A 82 3.62 -18.03 -1.00
CA ASN A 82 3.48 -19.49 -0.98
C ASN A 82 4.23 -20.15 -2.15
N PHE A 83 4.20 -19.55 -3.35
CA PHE A 83 4.97 -20.05 -4.49
C PHE A 83 6.48 -20.00 -4.24
N GLN A 84 7.00 -18.92 -3.68
CA GLN A 84 8.44 -18.80 -3.33
C GLN A 84 8.87 -19.80 -2.27
N LEU A 85 7.94 -20.26 -1.43
CA LEU A 85 8.14 -21.31 -0.43
C LEU A 85 7.89 -22.72 -0.97
N GLU A 86 7.68 -22.87 -2.29
CA GLU A 86 7.33 -24.15 -2.95
C GLU A 86 6.02 -24.77 -2.43
N ARG A 87 5.16 -23.97 -1.78
CA ARG A 87 3.82 -24.35 -1.31
C ARG A 87 2.81 -24.16 -2.43
N PHE A 88 2.96 -24.97 -3.47
CA PHE A 88 2.21 -24.79 -4.72
C PHE A 88 0.70 -24.98 -4.56
N MET A 89 0.24 -25.91 -3.72
CA MET A 89 -1.19 -26.13 -3.51
C MET A 89 -1.86 -24.92 -2.84
N GLU A 90 -1.20 -24.35 -1.84
CA GLU A 90 -1.63 -23.14 -1.14
C GLU A 90 -1.59 -21.93 -2.08
N ALA A 91 -0.54 -21.80 -2.89
CA ALA A 91 -0.44 -20.76 -3.92
C ALA A 91 -1.60 -20.83 -4.93
N LEU A 92 -1.94 -22.04 -5.40
CA LEU A 92 -3.07 -22.24 -6.31
C LEU A 92 -4.39 -21.84 -5.65
N SER A 93 -4.61 -22.23 -4.39
CA SER A 93 -5.80 -21.85 -3.63
C SER A 93 -5.91 -20.32 -3.48
N ASP A 94 -4.80 -19.64 -3.22
CA ASP A 94 -4.74 -18.19 -3.11
C ASP A 94 -5.05 -17.48 -4.43
N PHE A 95 -4.55 -17.99 -5.55
CA PHE A 95 -4.89 -17.43 -6.87
C PHE A 95 -6.36 -17.69 -7.23
N GLN A 96 -6.91 -18.85 -6.89
CA GLN A 96 -8.36 -19.11 -7.05
C GLN A 96 -9.21 -18.15 -6.21
N ARG A 97 -8.82 -17.90 -4.95
CA ARG A 97 -9.48 -16.91 -4.09
C ARG A 97 -9.37 -15.50 -4.67
N THR A 98 -8.21 -15.14 -5.20
CA THR A 98 -8.00 -13.85 -5.89
C THR A 98 -8.99 -13.70 -7.05
N LEU A 99 -9.09 -14.72 -7.91
CA LEU A 99 -10.01 -14.74 -9.05
C LEU A 99 -11.49 -14.65 -8.60
N ALA A 100 -11.86 -15.36 -7.54
CA ALA A 100 -13.22 -15.29 -6.99
C ALA A 100 -13.56 -13.88 -6.47
N GLN A 101 -12.60 -13.18 -5.85
CA GLN A 101 -12.82 -11.80 -5.38
C GLN A 101 -12.94 -10.77 -6.50
N LEU A 102 -12.50 -11.09 -7.74
CA LEU A 102 -12.78 -10.25 -8.90
C LEU A 102 -14.28 -10.25 -9.28
N ARG A 103 -15.07 -11.24 -8.85
CA ARG A 103 -16.53 -11.33 -9.10
C ARG A 103 -16.88 -11.12 -10.57
N ASP A 104 -16.21 -11.87 -11.44
CA ASP A 104 -16.32 -11.81 -12.90
C ASP A 104 -15.95 -10.46 -13.56
N ASN A 105 -15.46 -9.49 -12.79
CA ASN A 105 -14.86 -8.30 -13.36
C ASN A 105 -13.52 -8.62 -14.02
N THR A 106 -13.22 -7.93 -15.11
CA THR A 106 -11.94 -8.10 -15.83
C THR A 106 -10.76 -7.59 -15.02
N ALA A 107 -10.98 -6.64 -14.11
CA ALA A 107 -9.95 -6.08 -13.24
C ALA A 107 -10.52 -5.39 -12.00
N ILE A 108 -9.67 -5.22 -10.98
CA ILE A 108 -9.87 -4.32 -9.84
C ILE A 108 -8.79 -3.23 -9.89
N ASP A 109 -9.19 -1.96 -9.87
CA ASP A 109 -8.28 -0.82 -9.81
C ASP A 109 -8.09 -0.38 -8.35
N TYR A 110 -6.87 -0.55 -7.82
CA TYR A 110 -6.55 -0.20 -6.43
C TYR A 110 -6.06 1.25 -6.27
N THR A 111 -5.98 2.04 -7.34
CA THR A 111 -5.46 3.42 -7.30
C THR A 111 -6.22 4.29 -6.31
N GLN A 112 -7.55 4.18 -6.29
CA GLN A 112 -8.43 4.89 -5.35
C GLN A 112 -8.20 4.49 -3.89
N LEU A 113 -7.68 3.30 -3.65
CA LEU A 113 -7.36 2.77 -2.32
C LEU A 113 -5.92 3.08 -1.89
N GLY A 114 -5.14 3.72 -2.76
CA GLY A 114 -3.78 4.18 -2.48
C GLY A 114 -2.67 3.27 -3.00
N LEU A 115 -2.98 2.22 -3.76
CA LEU A 115 -1.99 1.35 -4.40
C LEU A 115 -2.04 1.55 -5.91
N ARG A 116 -0.91 1.90 -6.55
CA ARG A 116 -0.83 2.13 -7.99
C ARG A 116 -0.73 0.81 -8.75
N PHE A 117 -1.79 0.03 -8.67
CA PHE A 117 -1.85 -1.30 -9.27
C PHE A 117 -3.27 -1.61 -9.73
N LYS A 118 -3.38 -2.20 -10.91
CA LYS A 118 -4.64 -2.72 -11.44
C LYS A 118 -4.50 -4.23 -11.54
N LEU A 119 -5.20 -4.93 -10.68
CA LEU A 119 -5.24 -6.39 -10.68
C LEU A 119 -6.10 -6.86 -11.85
N GLN A 120 -5.52 -7.55 -12.82
CA GLN A 120 -6.26 -8.05 -13.98
C GLN A 120 -6.53 -9.55 -13.88
N ALA A 121 -7.73 -9.99 -14.25
CA ALA A 121 -8.12 -11.40 -14.14
C ALA A 121 -7.20 -12.34 -14.95
N TRP A 122 -6.75 -11.90 -16.13
CA TRP A 122 -5.82 -12.69 -16.96
C TRP A 122 -4.45 -12.88 -16.30
N GLU A 123 -3.97 -11.92 -15.48
CA GLU A 123 -2.71 -12.07 -14.74
C GLU A 123 -2.85 -13.11 -13.62
N VAL A 124 -4.03 -13.18 -12.99
CA VAL A 124 -4.32 -14.21 -11.99
C VAL A 124 -4.38 -15.60 -12.63
N LEU A 125 -5.01 -15.72 -13.80
CA LEU A 125 -5.06 -16.96 -14.57
C LEU A 125 -3.67 -17.41 -15.04
N PHE A 126 -2.84 -16.46 -15.47
CA PHE A 126 -1.43 -16.72 -15.76
C PHE A 126 -0.68 -17.27 -14.53
N ASN A 127 -0.93 -16.71 -13.35
CA ASN A 127 -0.32 -17.20 -12.11
C ASN A 127 -0.80 -18.61 -11.74
N MET A 128 -2.08 -18.92 -11.96
CA MET A 128 -2.60 -20.27 -11.79
C MET A 128 -1.88 -21.25 -12.72
N ALA A 129 -1.69 -20.87 -13.99
CA ALA A 129 -0.93 -21.68 -14.95
C ALA A 129 0.53 -21.89 -14.51
N ALA A 130 1.17 -20.86 -13.94
CA ALA A 130 2.52 -20.98 -13.41
C ALA A 130 2.60 -22.00 -12.28
N VAL A 131 1.67 -21.98 -11.32
CA VAL A 131 1.61 -22.97 -10.24
C VAL A 131 1.31 -24.37 -10.78
N GLN A 132 0.33 -24.50 -11.67
CA GLN A 132 -0.04 -25.77 -12.29
C GLN A 132 1.14 -26.40 -13.04
N SER A 133 1.97 -25.57 -13.71
CA SER A 133 3.18 -26.03 -14.38
C SER A 133 4.23 -26.60 -13.41
N GLN A 134 4.37 -26.03 -12.20
CA GLN A 134 5.25 -26.58 -11.16
C GLN A 134 4.73 -27.91 -10.60
N LEU A 135 3.40 -28.06 -10.55
CA LEU A 135 2.72 -29.30 -10.13
C LEU A 135 2.70 -30.39 -11.21
N GLY A 136 3.21 -30.12 -12.42
CA GLY A 136 3.13 -31.04 -13.56
C GLY A 136 1.73 -31.18 -14.17
N LEU A 137 0.80 -30.29 -13.80
CA LEU A 137 -0.57 -30.22 -14.31
C LEU A 137 -0.61 -29.44 -15.63
N TRP A 138 0.04 -29.99 -16.66
CA TRP A 138 0.30 -29.29 -17.92
C TRP A 138 -0.97 -28.99 -18.72
N ALA A 139 -1.98 -29.87 -18.66
CA ALA A 139 -3.24 -29.67 -19.34
C ALA A 139 -4.03 -28.52 -18.71
N GLU A 140 -4.08 -28.49 -17.37
CA GLU A 140 -4.73 -27.44 -16.59
C GLU A 140 -4.01 -26.10 -16.77
N ALA A 141 -2.67 -26.12 -16.81
CA ALA A 141 -1.87 -24.93 -17.10
C ALA A 141 -2.20 -24.35 -18.48
N ALA A 142 -2.30 -25.21 -19.50
CA ALA A 142 -2.68 -24.80 -20.86
C ALA A 142 -4.12 -24.24 -20.90
N CYS A 143 -5.07 -24.86 -20.21
CA CYS A 143 -6.44 -24.35 -20.09
C CYS A 143 -6.47 -22.97 -19.42
N SER A 144 -5.78 -22.79 -18.30
CA SER A 144 -5.71 -21.51 -17.59
C SER A 144 -5.08 -20.40 -18.45
N LEU A 145 -4.09 -20.73 -19.27
CA LEU A 145 -3.53 -19.79 -20.24
C LEU A 145 -4.50 -19.48 -21.38
N GLY A 146 -5.28 -20.46 -21.86
CA GLY A 146 -6.35 -20.22 -22.83
C GLY A 146 -7.39 -19.22 -22.29
N ASP A 147 -7.80 -19.39 -21.04
CA ASP A 147 -8.70 -18.45 -20.36
C ASP A 147 -8.05 -17.06 -20.19
N ALA A 148 -6.76 -17.02 -19.88
CA ALA A 148 -6.00 -15.78 -19.79
C ALA A 148 -5.94 -15.05 -21.15
N ILE A 149 -5.73 -15.76 -22.26
CA ILE A 149 -5.72 -15.20 -23.62
C ILE A 149 -7.09 -14.62 -23.98
N SER A 150 -8.15 -15.32 -23.61
CA SER A 150 -9.54 -14.90 -23.85
C SER A 150 -9.90 -13.62 -23.08
N LYS A 151 -9.46 -13.50 -21.81
CA LYS A 151 -9.75 -12.35 -20.94
C LYS A 151 -8.71 -11.22 -21.01
N GLY A 152 -7.56 -11.48 -21.61
CA GLY A 152 -6.44 -10.55 -21.68
C GLY A 152 -6.62 -9.48 -22.77
N PRO A 153 -5.99 -8.30 -22.62
CA PRO A 153 -5.95 -7.31 -23.69
C PRO A 153 -5.10 -7.81 -24.86
N GLU A 154 -5.31 -7.25 -26.06
CA GLU A 154 -4.55 -7.64 -27.26
C GLU A 154 -3.03 -7.54 -27.07
N GLY A 155 -2.57 -6.51 -26.36
CA GLY A 155 -1.14 -6.31 -26.06
C GLY A 155 -0.51 -7.42 -25.19
N ALA A 156 -1.31 -8.23 -24.49
CA ALA A 156 -0.81 -9.35 -23.70
C ALA A 156 -0.75 -10.67 -24.48
N ARG A 157 -1.43 -10.78 -25.65
CA ARG A 157 -1.59 -12.03 -26.40
C ARG A 157 -0.26 -12.68 -26.76
N ASN A 158 0.65 -11.93 -27.38
CA ASN A 158 1.95 -12.46 -27.79
C ASN A 158 2.72 -13.07 -26.60
N GLY A 159 2.68 -12.43 -25.43
CA GLY A 159 3.34 -12.94 -24.22
C GLY A 159 2.68 -14.21 -23.68
N LEU A 160 1.36 -14.29 -23.76
CA LEU A 160 0.59 -15.46 -23.34
C LEU A 160 0.75 -16.64 -24.31
N ASP A 161 0.83 -16.40 -25.61
CA ASP A 161 1.10 -17.42 -26.62
C ASP A 161 2.49 -18.03 -26.43
N VAL A 162 3.49 -17.21 -26.10
CA VAL A 162 4.84 -17.69 -25.74
C VAL A 162 4.78 -18.55 -24.48
N ALA A 163 4.06 -18.12 -23.44
CA ALA A 163 3.91 -18.90 -22.22
C ALA A 163 3.17 -20.23 -22.47
N LEU A 164 2.18 -20.24 -23.35
CA LEU A 164 1.48 -21.45 -23.76
C LEU A 164 2.42 -22.43 -24.49
N GLY A 165 3.28 -21.91 -25.38
CA GLY A 165 4.31 -22.70 -26.04
C GLY A 165 5.35 -23.28 -25.06
N GLN A 166 5.66 -22.57 -23.97
CA GLN A 166 6.52 -23.07 -22.89
C GLN A 166 5.84 -24.22 -22.12
N VAL A 167 4.59 -24.05 -21.72
CA VAL A 167 3.78 -25.08 -21.04
C VAL A 167 3.63 -26.34 -21.90
N GLN A 168 3.41 -26.20 -23.21
CA GLN A 168 3.34 -27.33 -24.14
C GLN A 168 4.66 -28.12 -24.22
N LYS A 169 5.79 -27.44 -24.02
CA LYS A 169 7.12 -28.05 -23.95
C LYS A 169 7.49 -28.48 -22.53
N GLN A 170 6.54 -28.45 -21.60
CA GLN A 170 6.73 -28.79 -20.19
C GLN A 170 7.81 -27.93 -19.50
N VAL A 171 7.90 -26.66 -19.90
CA VAL A 171 8.78 -25.67 -19.26
C VAL A 171 7.97 -24.94 -18.19
N PRO A 172 8.37 -24.99 -16.90
CA PRO A 172 7.66 -24.30 -15.84
C PRO A 172 7.70 -22.78 -15.99
N LEU A 173 6.61 -22.12 -15.61
CA LEU A 173 6.51 -20.66 -15.62
C LEU A 173 6.78 -20.08 -14.22
N GLN A 174 7.01 -18.77 -14.19
CA GLN A 174 7.13 -17.98 -12.96
C GLN A 174 5.92 -17.05 -12.82
N PRO A 175 5.32 -16.92 -11.63
CA PRO A 175 4.15 -16.07 -11.43
C PRO A 175 4.50 -14.59 -11.56
N ARG A 176 3.52 -13.81 -12.02
CA ARG A 176 3.51 -12.35 -11.94
C ARG A 176 3.10 -11.91 -10.54
N GLN A 177 3.60 -10.76 -10.12
CA GLN A 177 3.28 -10.17 -8.82
C GLN A 177 3.19 -8.65 -8.95
N VAL A 178 2.70 -7.98 -7.90
CA VAL A 178 2.67 -6.51 -7.87
C VAL A 178 4.11 -5.99 -8.08
N PRO A 179 4.31 -4.95 -8.91
CA PRO A 179 5.63 -4.38 -9.14
C PRO A 179 6.36 -4.05 -7.84
N ARG A 180 7.67 -4.31 -7.82
CA ARG A 180 8.52 -4.04 -6.65
C ARG A 180 8.42 -2.57 -6.25
N GLY A 181 8.26 -2.32 -4.95
CA GLY A 181 8.15 -0.97 -4.39
C GLY A 181 6.75 -0.34 -4.45
N GLU A 182 5.77 -1.00 -5.08
CA GLU A 182 4.38 -0.55 -5.00
C GLU A 182 3.69 -1.09 -3.76
N VAL A 183 3.23 -0.14 -2.93
CA VAL A 183 2.57 -0.38 -1.65
C VAL A 183 1.39 0.57 -1.48
N PHE A 184 0.44 0.23 -0.62
CA PHE A 184 -0.66 1.13 -0.28
C PHE A 184 -0.13 2.38 0.42
N ARG A 185 -0.65 3.53 0.00
CA ARG A 185 -0.33 4.84 0.59
C ARG A 185 -1.60 5.46 1.18
N PRO A 186 -1.50 6.17 2.32
CA PRO A 186 -2.62 6.93 2.83
C PRO A 186 -3.04 8.00 1.80
N HIS A 187 -4.33 8.31 1.75
CA HIS A 187 -4.85 9.31 0.82
C HIS A 187 -4.20 10.67 1.08
N ARG A 188 -3.78 11.37 0.01
CA ARG A 188 -3.05 12.65 0.07
C ARG A 188 -3.68 13.66 1.04
N ARG A 189 -5.00 13.87 0.94
CA ARG A 189 -5.78 14.74 1.85
C ARG A 189 -5.60 14.46 3.35
N HIS A 190 -5.36 13.20 3.74
CA HIS A 190 -5.15 12.85 5.15
C HIS A 190 -3.72 13.12 5.61
N VAL A 191 -2.77 13.18 4.66
CA VAL A 191 -1.34 13.45 4.92
C VAL A 191 -1.06 14.94 4.95
N GLU A 192 -1.72 15.74 4.10
CA GLU A 192 -1.51 17.20 4.04
C GLU A 192 -1.79 17.91 5.38
N HIS A 193 -2.71 17.38 6.20
CA HIS A 193 -3.00 17.89 7.54
C HIS A 193 -2.05 17.38 8.65
N LEU A 194 -1.03 16.58 8.28
CA LEU A 194 0.01 16.11 9.20
C LEU A 194 1.17 17.11 9.29
N GLU A 195 1.40 17.91 8.25
CA GLU A 195 2.38 18.99 8.29
C GLU A 195 1.82 20.14 9.15
N PRO A 196 2.60 20.72 10.07
CA PRO A 196 2.17 21.91 10.78
C PRO A 196 2.00 23.04 9.76
N VAL A 197 0.76 23.40 9.47
CA VAL A 197 0.46 24.61 8.73
C VAL A 197 0.91 25.78 9.60
N ASP A 198 1.90 26.53 9.12
CA ASP A 198 2.40 27.72 9.80
C ASP A 198 1.36 28.85 9.66
N PHE A 199 0.29 28.77 10.45
CA PHE A 199 -0.81 29.75 10.46
C PHE A 199 -0.34 31.13 10.96
N LEU A 200 0.83 31.19 11.59
CA LEU A 200 1.42 32.38 12.19
C LEU A 200 2.65 32.80 11.39
N GLY A 201 2.47 33.11 10.10
CA GLY A 201 3.51 33.78 9.32
C GLY A 201 4.11 34.93 10.14
N LYS A 202 5.42 34.84 10.44
CA LYS A 202 6.23 35.72 11.30
C LYS A 202 5.44 36.88 11.90
N ALA A 203 4.88 36.69 13.09
CA ALA A 203 4.18 37.75 13.81
C ALA A 203 5.12 38.97 13.95
N LYS A 204 4.86 40.03 13.17
CA LYS A 204 5.58 41.29 13.28
C LYS A 204 5.00 42.02 14.48
N VAL A 205 5.59 41.80 15.66
CA VAL A 205 5.27 42.56 16.87
C VAL A 205 5.46 44.04 16.53
N ARG A 206 4.37 44.79 16.42
CA ARG A 206 4.40 46.25 16.46
C ARG A 206 4.34 46.62 17.94
N GLU A 207 5.42 47.16 18.46
CA GLU A 207 5.39 47.82 19.77
C GLU A 207 4.30 48.89 19.75
N ALA A 208 3.33 48.77 20.65
CA ALA A 208 2.37 49.82 20.92
C ALA A 208 3.06 50.85 21.81
N LEU A 209 3.38 52.01 21.23
CA LEU A 209 3.74 53.21 21.99
C LEU A 209 2.53 53.62 22.84
N TRP A 210 2.59 53.29 24.13
CA TRP A 210 1.62 53.73 25.12
C TRP A 210 1.72 55.25 25.30
N PRO A 211 0.64 56.04 25.12
CA PRO A 211 0.67 57.44 25.49
C PRO A 211 0.75 57.53 27.03
N GLY A 212 1.81 58.17 27.53
CA GLY A 212 2.08 58.31 28.96
C GLY A 212 0.92 58.94 29.76
N PRO A 213 0.88 58.70 31.08
CA PRO A 213 -0.24 59.12 31.91
C PRO A 213 -0.37 60.65 31.97
N LEU A 214 -1.60 61.13 31.80
CA LEU A 214 -1.99 62.52 32.03
C LEU A 214 -1.73 62.89 33.49
N THR A 215 -0.79 63.80 33.72
CA THR A 215 -0.58 64.45 35.03
C THR A 215 -1.78 65.33 35.38
N PRO A 216 -2.37 65.21 36.59
CA PRO A 216 -3.40 66.14 37.04
C PRO A 216 -2.76 67.48 37.45
N GLN A 217 -3.24 68.58 36.88
CA GLN A 217 -2.85 69.93 37.29
C GLN A 217 -3.48 70.26 38.65
N SER A 218 -2.64 70.56 39.63
CA SER A 218 -3.01 71.12 40.93
C SER A 218 -3.50 72.58 40.80
N PRO A 219 -4.50 73.02 41.59
CA PRO A 219 -5.04 74.38 41.49
C PRO A 219 -4.08 75.41 42.10
N ARG A 220 -3.82 76.49 41.34
CA ARG A 220 -3.10 77.67 41.84
C ARG A 220 -3.97 78.43 42.85
N ALA A 221 -3.46 78.55 44.07
CA ALA A 221 -3.91 79.53 45.05
C ALA A 221 -3.78 80.96 44.46
N ARG A 222 -4.82 81.78 44.62
CA ARG A 222 -4.71 83.24 44.52
C ARG A 222 -5.11 83.84 45.86
N HIS A 223 -4.12 84.36 46.57
CA HIS A 223 -4.31 85.44 47.55
C HIS A 223 -4.75 86.73 46.85
N TRP A 224 -5.47 87.58 47.59
CA TRP A 224 -5.51 89.07 47.67
C TRP A 224 -6.89 89.45 48.26
N VAL A 225 -7.01 89.71 49.58
CA VAL A 225 -6.94 91.03 50.25
C VAL A 225 -7.85 92.09 49.62
N SER A 226 -8.99 92.38 50.27
CA SER A 226 -9.36 93.67 50.89
C SER A 226 -10.61 93.49 51.72
#